data_AF-A0A819MXQ1-F1
#
_entry.id   AF-A0A819MXQ1-F1
#
_cell.length_a   1.000
_cell.length_b   1.000
_cell.length_c   1.000
_cell.angle_alpha   90.00
_cell.angle_beta   90.00
_cell.angle_gamma   90.00
#
_symmetry.space_group_name_H-M   'P 1'
#
loop_
_entity.id
_entity.type
_entity.pdbx_description
1 polymer ?
#
loop_
_entity_poly.entity_id
_entity_poly.type
_entity_poly.pdbx_seq_one_letter_code
_entity_poly.pdbx_strand_id
1 'polypeptide(L)' 'MRNKIDQHLSTGCLQLSGSVIRGHAMLSHEGLPPEREILEYVWQIEIILCKI' A
#
# COMPACT_ATOMS: atom_id res chain seq x y z
N MET A 1 27.96 27.07 14.77
CA MET A 1 27.71 26.96 13.32
C MET A 1 27.41 25.50 13.01
N ARG A 2 26.13 25.12 12.83
CA ARG A 2 25.75 23.77 12.35
C ARG A 2 26.26 23.65 10.91
N ASN A 3 27.05 22.61 10.68
CA ASN A 3 27.91 22.42 9.53
C ASN A 3 27.12 22.29 8.22
N LYS A 4 27.66 22.83 7.11
CA LYS A 4 27.16 22.69 5.73
C LYS A 4 26.96 21.24 5.25
N ILE A 5 27.31 20.24 6.06
CA ILE A 5 27.26 18.80 5.76
C ILE A 5 25.80 18.32 5.62
N ASP A 6 24.85 18.95 6.32
CA ASP A 6 23.44 18.53 6.30
C ASP A 6 22.68 18.92 5.01
N GLN A 7 23.24 19.81 4.17
CA GLN A 7 22.58 20.22 2.91
C GLN A 7 22.56 19.11 1.86
N HIS A 8 23.54 18.20 1.86
CA HIS A 8 23.62 17.09 0.91
C HIS A 8 22.57 15.98 1.18
N LEU A 9 21.95 15.97 2.36
CA LEU A 9 20.89 15.03 2.73
C LEU A 9 19.50 15.49 2.27
N SER A 10 19.37 16.70 1.71
CA SER A 10 18.08 17.27 1.28
C SER A 10 17.61 16.78 -0.10
N THR A 11 18.50 16.17 -0.89
CA THR A 11 18.21 15.72 -2.25
C THR A 11 18.68 14.28 -2.46
N GLY A 12 17.88 13.46 -3.15
CA GLY A 12 18.18 12.05 -3.40
C GLY A 12 17.22 11.45 -4.40
N CYS A 13 17.59 10.32 -5.00
CA CYS A 13 16.76 9.61 -5.96
C CYS A 13 16.15 8.37 -5.30
N LEU A 14 14.84 8.17 -5.50
CA LEU A 14 14.13 6.98 -5.07
C LEU A 14 13.59 6.28 -6.32
N GLN A 15 13.89 5.01 -6.48
CA GLN A 15 13.40 4.21 -7.58
C GLN A 15 12.20 3.37 -7.12
N LEU A 16 11.08 3.51 -7.84
CA LEU A 16 9.99 2.54 -7.75
C LEU A 16 10.45 1.24 -8.40
N SER A 17 10.60 0.20 -7.60
CA SER A 17 11.08 -1.10 -8.06
C SER A 17 9.93 -2.08 -8.32
N GLY A 18 8.75 -1.82 -7.76
CA GLY A 18 7.56 -2.60 -8.06
C GLY A 18 6.32 -2.10 -7.32
N SER A 19 5.17 -2.54 -7.81
CA SER A 19 3.88 -2.36 -7.15
C SER A 19 3.04 -3.62 -7.27
N VAL A 20 2.28 -3.92 -6.22
CA VAL A 20 1.34 -5.05 -6.20
C VAL A 20 0.00 -4.56 -5.67
N ILE A 21 -1.07 -4.87 -6.38
CA ILE A 21 -2.44 -4.58 -5.98
C ILE A 21 -3.18 -5.90 -5.87
N ARG A 22 -3.71 -6.21 -4.69
CA ARG A 22 -4.54 -7.41 -4.46
C ARG A 22 -5.92 -6.99 -3.97
N GLY A 23 -6.95 -7.48 -4.64
CA GLY A 23 -8.35 -7.29 -4.24
C GLY A 23 -8.93 -8.61 -3.74
N HIS A 24 -9.71 -8.54 -2.67
CA HIS A 24 -10.42 -9.67 -2.09
C HIS A 24 -11.90 -9.32 -1.97
N ALA A 25 -12.76 -10.27 -2.32
CA ALA A 25 -14.19 -10.18 -2.10
C ALA A 25 -14.63 -11.40 -1.28
N MET A 26 -15.46 -11.18 -0.27
CA MET A 26 -15.97 -12.23 0.59
C MET A 26 -17.42 -11.97 0.97
N LEU A 27 -18.19 -13.03 1.14
CA LEU A 27 -19.55 -12.95 1.68
C LEU A 27 -19.48 -12.79 3.20
N SER A 28 -20.46 -12.09 3.78
CA SER A 28 -20.63 -11.95 5.22
C SER A 28 -20.71 -13.32 5.88
N HIS A 29 -19.90 -13.59 6.90
CA HIS A 29 -19.92 -14.88 7.60
C HIS A 29 -21.13 -15.04 8.55
N GLU A 30 -22.21 -14.28 8.33
CA GLU A 30 -23.41 -14.26 9.17
C GLU A 30 -24.41 -15.36 8.80
N GLY A 31 -24.14 -16.13 7.74
CA GLY A 31 -24.98 -17.25 7.31
C GLY A 31 -26.34 -16.80 6.80
N LEU A 32 -26.42 -15.60 6.21
CA LEU A 32 -27.67 -15.06 5.72
C LEU A 32 -28.10 -15.78 4.43
N PRO A 33 -29.41 -15.81 4.13
CA PRO A 33 -29.86 -16.27 2.83
C PRO A 33 -29.23 -15.40 1.71
N PRO A 34 -29.00 -15.96 0.50
CA PRO A 34 -28.28 -15.29 -0.59
C PRO A 34 -28.83 -13.90 -0.97
N GLU A 35 -30.11 -13.67 -0.69
CA GLU A 35 -30.85 -12.44 -1.00
C GLU A 35 -30.55 -11.28 -0.03
N ARG A 36 -29.95 -11.60 1.12
CA ARG A 36 -29.60 -10.65 2.20
C ARG A 36 -28.12 -10.67 2.55
N GLU A 37 -27.34 -11.53 1.90
CA GLU A 37 -25.91 -11.64 2.12
C GLU A 37 -25.20 -10.37 1.64
N ILE A 38 -24.21 -9.91 2.41
CA ILE A 38 -23.45 -8.71 2.08
C ILE A 38 -22.12 -9.14 1.46
N LEU A 39 -21.79 -8.54 0.31
CA LEU A 39 -20.49 -8.74 -0.33
C LEU A 39 -19.52 -7.68 0.17
N GLU A 40 -18.50 -8.12 0.92
CA GLU A 40 -17.46 -7.29 1.48
C GLU A 40 -16.24 -7.27 0.55
N TYR A 41 -15.60 -6.10 0.45
CA TYR A 41 -14.43 -5.88 -0.41
C TYR A 41 -13.26 -5.33 0.38
N VAL A 42 -12.07 -5.88 0.16
CA VAL A 42 -10.83 -5.41 0.77
C VAL A 42 -9.74 -5.31 -0.30
N TRP A 43 -8.96 -4.23 -0.22
CA TRP A 43 -7.87 -3.96 -1.16
C TRP A 43 -6.55 -3.81 -0.40
N GLN A 44 -5.50 -4.42 -0.92
CA GLN A 44 -4.13 -4.27 -0.45
C GLN A 44 -3.27 -3.69 -1.55
N ILE A 45 -2.54 -2.62 -1.24
CA ILE A 45 -1.61 -1.95 -2.15
C ILE A 45 -0.22 -2.01 -1.51
N GLU A 46 0.72 -2.64 -2.21
CA GLU A 46 2.13 -2.72 -1.82
C GLU A 46 2.98 -1.93 -2.82
N ILE A 47 3.82 -1.04 -2.32
CA ILE A 47 4.74 -0.22 -3.11
C ILE A 47 6.16 -0.54 -2.65
N ILE A 48 7.02 -0.93 -3.59
CA ILE A 48 8.41 -1.32 -3.31
C ILE A 48 9.33 -0.22 -3.83
N LEU A 49 10.04 0.42 -2.91
CA LEU A 49 10.92 1.55 -3.19
C LEU A 49 12.36 1.16 -2.86
N CYS A 50 13.30 1.51 -3.74
CA CYS A 50 14.72 1.34 -3.52
C CYS A 50 15.41 2.71 -3.53
N LYS A 51 16.38 2.89 -2.65
CA LYS A 51 17.28 4.05 -2.66
C LYS A 51 18.37 3.79 -3.70
N ILE A 52 18.59 4.75 -4.58
CA ILE A 52 19.71 4.75 -5.52
C ILE A 52 20.93 5.36 -4.85
#